data_AF-A0A843VG85-F1
#
_entry.id   AF-A0A843VG85-F1
#
_cell.length_a   1.000
_cell.length_b   1.000
_cell.length_c   1.000
_cell.angle_alpha   90.00
_cell.angle_beta   90.00
_cell.angle_gamma   90.00
#
_symmetry.space_group_name_H-M   'P 1'
#
loop_
_entity.id
_entity.type
_entity.pdbx_description
1 polymer ?
#
loop_
_entity_poly.entity_id
_entity_poly.type
_entity_poly.pdbx_seq_one_letter_code
_entity_poly.pdbx_strand_id
1 'polypeptide(L)' 'MHEQGLSLLPHLATLGWGVGPGGEVIDTFPYFISGVLYSNSSAGVCFCGIYHVGPETLNPFPSAVPQAPSAQGSLFLRHI' A
#
# COMPACT_ATOMS: atom_id res chain seq x y z
N MET A 1 28.57 1.80 -9.72
CA MET A 1 27.20 1.24 -9.59
C MET A 1 26.27 1.61 -10.76
N HIS A 2 26.32 2.83 -11.30
CA HIS A 2 25.37 3.30 -12.33
C HIS A 2 25.41 2.52 -13.66
N GLU A 3 26.57 1.95 -14.02
CA GLU A 3 26.75 1.19 -15.27
C GLU A 3 26.05 -0.17 -15.28
N GLN A 4 25.65 -0.69 -14.11
CA GLN A 4 24.98 -1.99 -13.97
C GLN A 4 23.46 -1.90 -14.08
N GLY A 5 22.91 -0.71 -14.38
CA GLY A 5 21.46 -0.49 -14.47
C GLY A 5 20.73 -0.59 -13.12
N LEU A 6 21.46 -0.47 -12.01
CA LEU A 6 20.91 -0.56 -10.66
C LEU A 6 20.27 0.78 -10.28
N SER A 7 18.98 0.78 -9.93
CA SER A 7 18.29 1.98 -9.42
C SER A 7 18.29 2.02 -7.90
N LEU A 8 17.92 0.93 -7.22
CA LEU A 8 17.71 0.92 -5.77
C LEU A 8 19.02 1.04 -4.96
N LEU A 9 20.05 0.28 -5.35
CA LEU A 9 21.31 0.22 -4.60
C LEU A 9 22.06 1.57 -4.58
N PRO A 10 22.15 2.33 -5.70
CA PRO A 10 22.69 3.68 -5.65
C PRO A 10 21.92 4.61 -4.70
N HIS A 11 20.60 4.50 -4.59
CA HIS A 11 19.81 5.34 -3.66
C HIS A 11 20.06 4.97 -2.18
N LEU A 12 20.33 3.70 -1.87
CA LEU A 12 20.76 3.32 -0.52
C LEU A 12 22.19 3.78 -0.24
N ALA A 13 23.08 3.71 -1.24
CA ALA A 13 24.43 4.23 -1.16
C ALA A 13 24.47 5.76 -0.95
N THR A 14 23.59 6.55 -1.59
CA THR A 14 23.52 8.00 -1.35
C THR A 14 23.08 8.36 0.07
N LEU A 15 22.34 7.48 0.74
CA LEU A 15 21.99 7.60 2.17
C LEU A 15 23.16 7.23 3.09
N GLY A 16 24.31 6.82 2.54
CA GLY A 16 25.49 6.43 3.31
C GLY A 16 25.46 4.98 3.80
N TRP A 17 24.53 4.15 3.33
CA TRP A 17 24.44 2.75 3.76
C TRP A 17 25.43 1.90 2.96
N GLY A 18 26.31 1.18 3.66
CA GLY A 18 27.24 0.24 3.03
C GLY A 18 28.35 0.87 2.19
N VAL A 19 28.52 2.20 2.25
CA VAL A 19 29.53 2.93 1.48
C VAL A 19 30.56 3.64 2.35
N GLY A 20 31.81 3.61 1.89
CA GLY A 20 32.95 4.29 2.51
C GLY A 20 33.27 5.64 1.90
N PRO A 21 34.33 6.31 2.40
CA PRO A 21 34.83 7.56 1.81
C PRO A 21 35.13 7.37 0.32
N GLY A 22 34.62 8.27 -0.53
CA GLY A 22 34.77 8.16 -1.99
C GLY A 22 33.67 7.35 -2.70
N GLY A 23 32.67 6.85 -1.98
CA GLY A 23 31.50 6.16 -2.58
C GLY A 23 31.76 4.71 -2.97
N GLU A 24 32.85 4.12 -2.48
CA GLU A 24 33.14 2.69 -2.62
C GLU A 24 32.21 1.88 -1.72
N VAL A 25 31.75 0.73 -2.20
CA VAL A 25 30.94 -0.21 -1.41
C VAL A 25 31.86 -0.99 -0.49
N ILE A 26 31.71 -0.76 0.81
CA ILE A 26 32.52 -1.42 1.85
C ILE A 26 31.75 -2.53 2.57
N ASP A 27 30.42 -2.51 2.51
CA ASP A 27 29.56 -3.55 3.11
C ASP A 27 28.24 -3.70 2.34
N THR A 28 27.91 -4.93 1.95
CA THR A 28 26.68 -5.28 1.23
C THR A 28 25.56 -5.77 2.14
N PHE A 29 25.86 -6.13 3.39
CA PHE A 29 24.87 -6.58 4.36
C PHE A 29 23.69 -5.61 4.56
N PRO A 30 23.88 -4.27 4.67
CA PRO A 30 22.76 -3.33 4.78
C PRO A 30 21.80 -3.38 3.59
N TYR A 31 22.31 -3.61 2.37
CA TYR A 31 21.46 -3.75 1.19
C TYR A 31 20.62 -5.03 1.23
N PHE A 32 21.22 -6.15 1.63
CA PHE A 32 20.53 -7.42 1.76
C PHE A 32 19.42 -7.34 2.81
N ILE A 33 19.72 -6.84 4.01
CA ILE A 33 18.74 -6.72 5.09
C ILE A 33 17.60 -5.77 4.73
N SER A 34 17.88 -4.67 4.03
CA SER A 34 16.81 -3.77 3.55
C SER A 34 15.82 -4.50 2.64
N GLY A 35 16.30 -5.35 1.73
CA GLY A 35 15.45 -6.16 0.86
C GLY A 35 14.64 -7.21 1.62
N VAL A 36 15.25 -7.88 2.59
CA VAL A 36 14.57 -8.87 3.45
C VAL A 36 13.48 -8.20 4.28
N LEU A 37 13.76 -7.07 4.91
CA LEU A 37 12.78 -6.33 5.71
C LEU A 37 11.62 -5.85 4.86
N TYR A 38 11.90 -5.30 3.67
CA TYR A 38 10.86 -4.84 2.75
C TYR A 38 9.99 -5.99 2.24
N SER A 39 10.59 -7.10 1.83
CA SER A 39 9.86 -8.28 1.34
C SER A 39 8.95 -8.89 2.42
N ASN A 40 9.47 -9.09 3.64
CA ASN A 40 8.68 -9.66 4.74
C ASN A 40 7.57 -8.71 5.20
N SER A 41 7.83 -7.40 5.26
CA SER A 41 6.82 -6.41 5.63
C SER A 41 5.71 -6.33 4.58
N SER A 42 6.08 -6.37 3.30
CA SER A 42 5.11 -6.38 2.20
C SER A 42 4.19 -7.61 2.27
N ALA A 43 4.70 -8.80 2.63
CA ALA A 43 3.87 -10.00 2.76
C ALA A 43 2.77 -9.83 3.81
N GLY A 44 3.09 -9.25 4.98
CA GLY A 44 2.11 -8.96 6.03
C GLY A 44 1.05 -7.94 5.61
N VAL A 45 1.46 -6.88 4.91
CA VAL A 45 0.53 -5.86 4.37
C VAL A 45 -0.34 -6.44 3.26
N CYS A 46 0.21 -7.26 2.36
CA CYS A 46 -0.56 -7.94 1.31
C CYS A 46 -1.63 -8.84 1.92
N PHE A 47 -1.29 -9.61 2.95
CA PHE A 47 -2.24 -10.42 3.69
C PHE A 47 -3.35 -9.55 4.27
N CYS A 48 -3.00 -8.50 5.04
CA CYS A 48 -3.96 -7.54 5.59
C CYS A 48 -4.88 -6.91 4.52
N GLY A 49 -4.35 -6.59 3.35
CA GLY A 49 -5.15 -6.10 2.21
C GLY A 49 -6.15 -7.14 1.70
N ILE A 50 -5.74 -8.41 1.59
CA ILE A 50 -6.63 -9.52 1.20
C ILE A 50 -7.72 -9.74 2.26
N TYR A 51 -7.41 -9.63 3.56
CA TYR A 51 -8.44 -9.69 4.62
C TYR A 51 -9.49 -8.59 4.47
N HIS A 52 -9.10 -7.43 3.98
CA HIS A 52 -10.00 -6.30 3.78
C HIS A 52 -10.88 -6.41 2.51
N VAL A 53 -10.73 -7.46 1.70
CA VAL A 53 -11.71 -7.84 0.66
C VAL A 53 -12.97 -8.49 1.28
N GLY A 54 -13.03 -8.55 2.62
CA GLY A 54 -14.25 -8.87 3.37
C GLY A 54 -15.42 -7.90 3.07
N PRO A 55 -16.56 -8.09 3.75
CA PRO A 55 -17.83 -7.46 3.36
C PRO A 55 -17.73 -5.94 3.19
N GLU A 56 -18.36 -5.43 2.11
CA GLU A 56 -18.39 -4.02 1.70
C GLU A 56 -18.85 -3.07 2.81
N THR A 57 -19.56 -3.61 3.81
CA THR A 57 -20.08 -2.85 4.95
C THR A 57 -19.70 -3.55 6.25
N LEU A 58 -19.21 -2.77 7.21
CA LEU A 58 -18.83 -3.23 8.54
C LEU A 58 -20.03 -3.37 9.50
N ASN A 59 -21.27 -3.29 9.00
CA ASN A 59 -22.47 -3.32 9.83
C ASN A 59 -22.95 -4.77 10.03
N PRO A 60 -22.81 -5.35 11.24
CA PRO A 60 -23.23 -6.72 11.50
C PRO A 60 -24.74 -6.86 11.76
N PHE A 61 -25.48 -5.74 11.87
CA PHE A 61 -26.91 -5.76 12.11
C PHE A 61 -27.69 -5.40 10.84
N PRO A 62 -28.64 -6.22 10.37
CA PRO A 62 -29.61 -5.71 9.42
C PRO A 62 -30.34 -4.57 10.12
N SER A 63 -30.16 -3.34 9.65
CA SER A 63 -30.97 -2.22 10.11
C SER A 63 -32.42 -2.58 9.79
N ALA A 64 -33.21 -2.91 10.81
CA ALA A 64 -34.65 -3.18 10.69
C ALA A 64 -35.45 -1.93 10.27
N VAL A 65 -34.76 -0.85 9.89
CA VAL A 65 -35.34 0.32 9.25
C VAL A 65 -35.39 0.02 7.75
N PRO A 66 -36.60 -0.09 7.15
CA PRO A 66 -36.72 -0.13 5.70
C PRO A 66 -35.99 1.09 5.13
N GLN A 67 -35.00 0.87 4.26
CA GLN A 67 -34.44 1.96 3.49
C GLN A 67 -35.58 2.58 2.68
N ALA A 68 -36.03 3.77 3.08
CA ALA A 68 -37.05 4.48 2.34
C ALA A 68 -36.55 4.64 0.90
N PRO A 69 -37.36 4.31 -0.12
CA PRO A 69 -36.95 4.47 -1.51
C PRO A 69 -36.52 5.92 -1.71
N SER A 70 -35.33 6.09 -2.29
CA SER A 70 -34.78 7.40 -2.64
C SER A 70 -35.86 8.19 -3.38
N ALA A 71 -36.15 9.40 -2.90
CA ALA A 71 -37.23 10.26 -3.37
C ALA A 71 -36.97 10.85 -4.78
N GLN A 72 -36.49 10.05 -5.73
CA GLN A 72 -36.33 10.41 -7.13
C GLN A 72 -37.65 10.31 -7.92
N GLY A 73 -38.72 9.78 -7.32
CA GLY A 73 -40.06 9.72 -7.94
C GLY A 73 -40.98 10.94 -7.70
N SER A 74 -40.60 11.90 -6.86
CA SER A 74 -41.49 13.02 -6.43
C SER A 74 -41.31 14.32 -7.25
N LEU A 75 -40.49 14.29 -8.32
CA LEU A 75 -40.33 15.42 -9.23
C LEU A 75 -41.20 15.34 -10.49
N PHE A 76 -41.82 14.19 -10.78
CA PHE A 76 -42.67 14.01 -11.97
C PHE A 76 -44.15 14.41 -11.75
N LEU A 77 -44.59 14.57 -10.48
CA LEU A 77 -45.97 14.94 -10.11
C LEU A 77 -46.05 16.35 -9.52
N ARG A 78 -45.25 17.29 -10.03
CA ARG A 78 -45.37 18.73 -9.69
C ARG A 78 -45.69 19.61 -10.89
N HIS A 79 -45.90 19.04 -12.08
CA HIS A 79 -46.18 19.76 -13.34
C HIS A 79 -47.38 19.19 -14.13
N ILE A 80 -48.40 18.73 -13.41
CA ILE A 80 -49.77 18.50 -13.89
C ILE A 80 -50.71 18.84 -12.74
#